data_AF-A0A1Y0HKY7-F1
#
_entry.id   AF-A0A1Y0HKY7-F1
#
_cell.length_a   1.000
_cell.length_b   1.000
_cell.length_c   1.000
_cell.angle_alpha   90.00
_cell.angle_beta   90.00
_cell.angle_gamma   90.00
#
_symmetry.space_group_name_H-M   'P 1'
#
loop_
_entity.id
_entity.type
_entity.pdbx_description
1 polymer ?
#
loop_
_entity_poly.entity_id
_entity_poly.type
_entity_poly.pdbx_seq_one_letter_code
_entity_poly.pdbx_strand_id
1 'polypeptide(L)'
;MKLWAVLLFCSATLFAAENYYAIEDLDVREDGILVEVKTQKLANGIGQFFYESGKIKSETPFKEGLREGLGKMYYESGKLQSETPFKNDKIEGLKKEYYESGVLRTEVTFVNDQAEGVGKFYYPTGKLQGETPFKKNQPNGITKLFNPAGKLIRTIEFKEGNIVKGYDYNDQGTKLELSREELLEATKEVSNQEEATK
;
A
#
# COMPACT_ATOMS: atom_id res chain seq x y z
N MET A 1 30.55 -0.39 57.57
CA MET A 1 30.90 0.43 56.39
C MET A 1 30.47 -0.38 55.16
N LYS A 2 29.40 0.06 54.48
CA LYS A 2 28.74 -0.68 53.38
C LYS A 2 29.51 -0.45 52.07
N LEU A 3 29.92 -1.51 51.37
CA LEU A 3 30.33 -1.44 49.96
C LEU A 3 29.14 -1.87 49.11
N TRP A 4 28.63 -0.97 48.27
CA TRP A 4 27.69 -1.32 47.20
C TRP A 4 28.47 -1.21 45.89
N ALA A 5 28.72 -2.35 45.25
CA ALA A 5 29.20 -2.39 43.88
C ALA A 5 28.00 -2.12 42.96
N VAL A 6 27.97 -0.94 42.34
CA VAL A 6 27.04 -0.66 41.24
C VAL A 6 27.70 -1.22 39.97
N LEU A 7 27.25 -2.40 39.56
CA LEU A 7 27.51 -2.95 38.23
C LEU A 7 26.63 -2.21 37.23
N LEU A 8 27.24 -1.27 36.50
CA LEU A 8 26.67 -0.69 35.28
C LEU A 8 26.66 -1.78 34.20
N PHE A 9 25.52 -2.46 34.05
CA PHE A 9 25.23 -3.23 32.84
C PHE A 9 24.97 -2.23 31.70
N CYS A 10 26.04 -1.85 31.01
CA CYS A 10 25.92 -1.21 29.71
C CYS A 10 25.49 -2.29 28.72
N SER A 11 24.18 -2.50 28.55
CA SER A 11 23.64 -3.39 27.54
C SER A 11 23.93 -2.78 26.16
N ALA A 12 25.10 -3.08 25.61
CA ALA A 12 25.36 -2.88 24.20
C ALA A 12 24.47 -3.87 23.44
N THR A 13 23.26 -3.43 23.06
CA THR A 13 22.51 -4.11 22.02
C THR A 13 23.35 -4.02 20.76
N LEU A 14 23.99 -5.13 20.38
CA LEU A 14 24.51 -5.31 19.03
C LEU A 14 23.32 -5.20 18.09
N PHE A 15 23.08 -4.01 17.55
CA PHE A 15 22.39 -3.92 16.27
C PHE A 15 23.38 -4.49 15.26
N ALA A 16 23.11 -5.70 14.75
CA ALA A 16 23.79 -6.14 13.55
C ALA A 16 23.56 -5.04 12.51
N ALA A 17 24.64 -4.52 11.91
CA ALA A 17 24.51 -3.52 10.87
C ALA A 17 23.63 -4.11 9.75
N GLU A 18 22.55 -3.42 9.40
CA GLU A 18 21.72 -3.82 8.26
C GLU A 18 22.55 -3.68 6.99
N ASN A 19 22.58 -4.72 6.16
CA ASN A 19 23.21 -4.63 4.84
C ASN A 19 22.29 -3.82 3.93
N TYR A 20 22.87 -2.91 3.16
CA TYR A 20 22.16 -2.17 2.11
C TYR A 20 22.67 -2.61 0.74
N TYR A 21 21.73 -2.86 -0.17
CA TYR A 21 22.03 -3.28 -1.53
C TYR A 21 21.53 -2.24 -2.52
N ALA A 22 22.37 -1.80 -3.44
CA ALA A 22 21.86 -1.19 -4.67
C ALA A 22 21.26 -2.29 -5.56
N ILE A 23 20.39 -1.93 -6.49
CA ILE A 23 19.78 -2.91 -7.41
C ILE A 23 20.83 -3.73 -8.17
N GLU A 24 21.95 -3.11 -8.53
CA GLU A 24 23.05 -3.73 -9.26
C GLU A 24 23.89 -4.72 -8.43
N ASP A 25 23.74 -4.71 -7.10
CA ASP A 25 24.38 -5.69 -6.22
C ASP A 25 23.54 -6.97 -6.07
N LEU A 26 22.31 -7.00 -6.59
CA LEU A 26 21.39 -8.13 -6.50
C LEU A 26 21.09 -8.74 -7.87
N ASP A 27 20.93 -10.05 -7.89
CA ASP A 27 20.46 -10.82 -9.04
C ASP A 27 19.26 -11.68 -8.65
N VAL A 28 18.38 -11.98 -9.61
CA VAL A 28 17.21 -12.83 -9.42
C VAL A 28 17.50 -14.18 -10.06
N ARG A 29 17.55 -15.22 -9.23
CA ARG A 29 17.67 -16.60 -9.72
C ARG A 29 16.42 -17.03 -10.48
N GLU A 30 16.53 -18.14 -11.22
CA GLU A 30 15.40 -18.74 -11.95
C GLU A 30 14.18 -19.05 -11.07
N ASP A 31 14.40 -19.33 -9.77
CA ASP A 31 13.35 -19.59 -8.78
C ASP A 31 12.74 -18.32 -8.16
N GLY A 32 13.16 -17.13 -8.60
CA GLY A 32 12.69 -15.84 -8.10
C GLY A 32 13.37 -15.36 -6.83
N ILE A 33 14.34 -16.12 -6.29
CA ILE A 33 15.05 -15.75 -5.07
C ILE A 33 16.19 -14.77 -5.37
N LEU A 34 16.27 -13.70 -4.57
CA LEU A 34 17.33 -12.71 -4.68
C LEU A 34 18.65 -13.20 -4.06
N VAL A 35 19.73 -13.03 -4.81
CA VAL A 35 21.10 -13.31 -4.36
C VAL A 35 22.00 -12.10 -4.59
N GLU A 36 23.07 -12.00 -3.80
CA GLU A 36 24.14 -11.03 -4.03
C GLU A 36 24.94 -11.41 -5.28
N VAL A 37 25.12 -10.49 -6.22
CA VAL A 37 25.88 -10.73 -7.46
C VAL A 37 27.30 -11.24 -7.17
N LYS A 38 27.98 -10.63 -6.20
CA LYS A 38 29.41 -10.91 -5.90
C LYS A 38 29.63 -12.25 -5.21
N THR A 39 28.73 -12.63 -4.31
CA THR A 39 28.94 -13.79 -3.42
C THR A 39 28.01 -14.96 -3.73
N GLN A 40 26.95 -14.72 -4.51
CA GLN A 40 25.87 -15.65 -4.81
C GLN A 40 25.10 -16.14 -3.56
N LYS A 41 25.30 -15.49 -2.40
CA LYS A 41 24.55 -15.77 -1.17
C LYS A 41 23.16 -15.14 -1.26
N LEU A 42 22.21 -15.73 -0.54
CA LEU A 42 20.86 -15.18 -0.38
C LEU A 42 20.92 -13.77 0.20
N ALA A 43 20.19 -12.83 -0.42
CA ALA A 43 20.14 -11.46 0.04
C ALA A 43 19.49 -11.36 1.44
N ASN A 44 20.15 -10.67 2.37
CA ASN A 44 19.64 -10.40 3.71
C ASN A 44 19.98 -8.96 4.09
N GLY A 45 18.99 -8.07 4.09
CA GLY A 45 19.19 -6.63 4.26
C GLY A 45 18.12 -5.81 3.55
N ILE A 46 18.45 -4.59 3.16
CA ILE A 46 17.54 -3.63 2.53
C ILE A 46 18.03 -3.32 1.13
N GLY A 47 17.26 -3.67 0.10
CA GLY A 47 17.54 -3.19 -1.26
C GLY A 47 16.97 -1.81 -1.48
N GLN A 48 17.76 -0.94 -2.09
CA GLN A 48 17.45 0.46 -2.34
C GLN A 48 17.48 0.75 -3.83
N PHE A 49 16.51 1.55 -4.26
CA PHE A 49 16.46 2.14 -5.58
C PHE A 49 16.50 3.64 -5.42
N PHE A 50 17.18 4.31 -6.34
CA PHE A 50 17.38 5.75 -6.29
C PHE A 50 16.78 6.40 -7.52
N TYR A 51 16.36 7.65 -7.37
CA TYR A 51 16.10 8.55 -8.48
C TYR A 51 17.40 9.00 -9.14
N GLU A 52 17.31 9.59 -10.33
CA GLU A 52 18.47 10.17 -11.03
C GLU A 52 19.17 11.26 -10.19
N SER A 53 18.43 11.93 -9.31
CA SER A 53 18.98 12.90 -8.35
C SER A 53 19.86 12.29 -7.25
N GLY A 54 19.85 10.96 -7.11
CA GLY A 54 20.49 10.22 -6.02
C GLY A 54 19.66 10.11 -4.75
N LYS A 55 18.44 10.66 -4.71
CA LYS A 55 17.51 10.45 -3.58
C LYS A 55 16.91 9.04 -3.60
N ILE A 56 16.63 8.49 -2.42
CA ILE A 56 15.98 7.18 -2.30
C ILE A 56 14.58 7.26 -2.94
N LYS A 57 14.31 6.35 -3.86
CA LYS A 57 13.02 6.11 -4.51
C LYS A 57 12.24 5.00 -3.82
N SER A 58 12.92 3.94 -3.40
CA SER A 58 12.30 2.87 -2.62
C SER A 58 13.32 2.11 -1.79
N GLU A 59 12.85 1.54 -0.68
CA GLU A 59 13.60 0.62 0.16
C GLU A 59 12.74 -0.62 0.43
N THR A 60 13.29 -1.80 0.25
CA THR A 60 12.57 -3.06 0.50
C THR A 60 13.45 -3.99 1.34
N PRO A 61 12.96 -4.45 2.50
CA PRO A 61 13.67 -5.42 3.30
C PRO A 61 13.55 -6.84 2.71
N PHE A 62 14.66 -7.57 2.77
CA PHE A 62 14.79 -8.95 2.29
C PHE A 62 15.34 -9.84 3.39
N LYS A 63 14.80 -11.06 3.47
CA LYS A 63 15.28 -12.14 4.31
C LYS A 63 15.35 -13.41 3.48
N GLU A 64 16.51 -14.05 3.46
CA GLU A 64 16.76 -15.26 2.67
C GLU A 64 16.37 -15.11 1.18
N GLY A 65 16.60 -13.92 0.63
CA GLY A 65 16.32 -13.58 -0.76
C GLY A 65 14.85 -13.32 -1.09
N LEU A 66 13.94 -13.33 -0.10
CA LEU A 66 12.52 -13.01 -0.25
C LEU A 66 12.22 -11.66 0.40
N ARG A 67 11.26 -10.88 -0.13
CA ARG A 67 10.79 -9.66 0.56
C ARG A 67 10.13 -10.03 1.90
N GLU A 68 10.56 -9.38 2.98
CA GLU A 68 10.08 -9.66 4.34
C GLU A 68 10.14 -8.38 5.18
N GLY A 69 8.97 -7.88 5.60
CA GLY A 69 8.84 -6.63 6.36
C GLY A 69 8.21 -5.49 5.55
N LEU A 70 8.38 -4.25 6.01
CA LEU A 70 7.71 -3.10 5.41
C LEU A 70 8.56 -2.46 4.31
N GLY A 71 8.18 -2.69 3.06
CA GLY A 71 8.74 -1.95 1.93
C GLY A 71 8.15 -0.55 1.83
N LYS A 72 8.95 0.43 1.42
CA LYS A 72 8.51 1.83 1.28
C LYS A 72 8.94 2.40 -0.06
N MET A 73 8.10 3.26 -0.60
CA MET A 73 8.43 4.12 -1.73
C MET A 73 8.34 5.58 -1.31
N TYR A 74 9.13 6.42 -1.96
CA TYR A 74 9.22 7.84 -1.68
C TYR A 74 9.03 8.63 -2.97
N TYR A 75 8.42 9.80 -2.87
CA TYR A 75 8.45 10.81 -3.91
C TYR A 75 9.87 11.40 -4.05
N GLU A 76 10.16 12.04 -5.19
CA GLU A 76 11.42 12.76 -5.43
C GLU A 76 11.69 13.87 -4.38
N SER A 77 10.64 14.39 -3.73
CA SER A 77 10.80 15.31 -2.60
C SER A 77 11.38 14.66 -1.34
N GLY A 78 11.44 13.33 -1.27
CA GLY A 78 11.82 12.51 -0.11
C GLY A 78 10.65 12.17 0.81
N LYS A 79 9.42 12.60 0.47
CA LYS A 79 8.23 12.27 1.26
C LYS A 79 7.74 10.86 0.95
N LEU A 80 7.18 10.20 1.95
CA LEU A 80 6.63 8.85 1.82
C LEU A 80 5.49 8.81 0.81
N GLN A 81 5.60 7.91 -0.16
CA GLN A 81 4.61 7.66 -1.21
C GLN A 81 3.77 6.43 -0.90
N SER A 82 4.38 5.34 -0.43
CA SER A 82 3.66 4.11 -0.10
C SER A 82 4.38 3.27 0.94
N GLU A 83 3.59 2.45 1.63
CA GLU A 83 4.03 1.42 2.56
C GLU A 83 3.38 0.10 2.15
N THR A 84 4.19 -0.92 1.88
CA THR A 84 3.72 -2.24 1.44
C THR A 84 4.29 -3.31 2.36
N PRO A 85 3.45 -4.00 3.16
CA PRO A 85 3.91 -5.06 4.04
C PRO A 85 4.13 -6.36 3.25
N PHE A 86 5.33 -6.90 3.32
CA PHE A 86 5.71 -8.16 2.69
C PHE A 86 5.92 -9.27 3.71
N LYS A 87 5.52 -10.49 3.34
CA LYS A 87 5.80 -11.71 4.07
C LYS A 87 6.06 -12.83 3.07
N ASN A 88 7.24 -13.43 3.10
CA ASN A 88 7.67 -14.46 2.15
C ASN A 88 7.38 -14.08 0.69
N ASP A 89 7.80 -12.86 0.31
CA ASP A 89 7.65 -12.28 -1.02
C ASP A 89 6.22 -11.92 -1.47
N LYS A 90 5.23 -12.11 -0.60
CA LYS A 90 3.83 -11.71 -0.86
C LYS A 90 3.45 -10.47 -0.07
N ILE A 91 2.54 -9.67 -0.61
CA ILE A 91 1.90 -8.59 0.16
C ILE A 91 0.94 -9.23 1.17
N GLU A 92 1.14 -8.91 2.45
CA GLU A 92 0.39 -9.46 3.57
C GLU A 92 0.18 -8.37 4.64
N GLY A 93 -1.05 -7.86 4.74
CA GLY A 93 -1.43 -6.80 5.67
C GLY A 93 -1.91 -5.52 4.99
N LEU A 94 -1.92 -4.43 5.75
CA LEU A 94 -2.45 -3.15 5.29
C LEU A 94 -1.44 -2.39 4.43
N LYS A 95 -1.66 -2.34 3.12
CA LYS A 95 -0.91 -1.47 2.20
C LYS A 95 -1.50 -0.06 2.26
N LYS A 96 -0.63 0.95 2.28
CA LYS A 96 -1.02 2.37 2.30
C LYS A 96 -0.31 3.13 1.19
N GLU A 97 -1.01 4.11 0.62
CA GLU A 97 -0.43 5.11 -0.27
C GLU A 97 -0.79 6.50 0.21
N TYR A 98 0.09 7.45 -0.03
CA TYR A 98 -0.01 8.82 0.46
C TYR A 98 0.09 9.78 -0.71
N TYR A 99 -0.60 10.91 -0.63
CA TYR A 99 -0.28 12.06 -1.45
C TYR A 99 1.07 12.65 -1.05
N GLU A 100 1.70 13.41 -1.93
CA GLU A 100 2.94 14.13 -1.60
C GLU A 100 2.74 15.21 -0.51
N SER A 101 1.50 15.55 -0.16
CA SER A 101 1.22 16.34 1.05
C SER A 101 1.48 15.58 2.36
N GLY A 102 1.61 14.25 2.30
CA GLY A 102 1.64 13.32 3.44
C GLY A 102 0.25 12.84 3.87
N VAL A 103 -0.81 13.30 3.22
CA VAL A 103 -2.18 12.85 3.49
C VAL A 103 -2.38 11.44 2.95
N LEU A 104 -2.99 10.56 3.74
CA LEU A 104 -3.35 9.20 3.30
C LEU A 104 -4.25 9.30 2.05
N ARG A 105 -3.88 8.58 0.99
CA ARG A 105 -4.60 8.52 -0.29
C ARG A 105 -5.41 7.23 -0.37
N THR A 106 -4.79 6.10 -0.08
CA THR A 106 -5.46 4.79 -0.08
C THR A 106 -4.99 3.92 1.09
N GLU A 107 -5.87 3.06 1.58
CA GLU A 107 -5.50 1.94 2.44
C GLU A 107 -6.29 0.69 2.03
N VAL A 108 -5.60 -0.41 1.79
CA VAL A 108 -6.20 -1.68 1.33
C VAL A 108 -5.48 -2.83 2.02
N THR A 109 -6.25 -3.75 2.61
CA THR A 109 -5.70 -4.97 3.22
C THR A 109 -5.47 -6.02 2.14
N PHE A 110 -4.31 -6.66 2.19
CA PHE A 110 -3.94 -7.77 1.31
C PHE A 110 -3.70 -9.04 2.13
N VAL A 111 -4.11 -10.18 1.57
CA VAL A 111 -3.81 -11.52 2.09
C VAL A 111 -3.30 -12.34 0.91
N ASN A 112 -2.06 -12.83 0.97
CA ASN A 112 -1.40 -13.55 -0.12
C ASN A 112 -1.50 -12.83 -1.48
N ASP A 113 -1.09 -11.56 -1.55
CA ASP A 113 -1.17 -10.71 -2.76
C ASP A 113 -2.59 -10.39 -3.25
N GLN A 114 -3.63 -10.76 -2.50
CA GLN A 114 -5.01 -10.49 -2.86
C GLN A 114 -5.63 -9.45 -1.95
N ALA A 115 -6.16 -8.37 -2.53
CA ALA A 115 -6.97 -7.40 -1.80
C ALA A 115 -8.20 -8.09 -1.20
N GLU A 116 -8.38 -7.89 0.10
CA GLU A 116 -9.39 -8.54 0.93
C GLU A 116 -9.90 -7.53 1.98
N GLY A 117 -11.20 -7.54 2.26
CA GLY A 117 -11.81 -6.61 3.21
C GLY A 117 -12.09 -5.23 2.60
N VAL A 118 -12.21 -4.19 3.42
CA VAL A 118 -12.62 -2.87 2.94
C VAL A 118 -11.39 -2.02 2.59
N GLY A 119 -11.25 -1.70 1.31
CA GLY A 119 -10.34 -0.65 0.84
C GLY A 119 -10.97 0.73 1.03
N LYS A 120 -10.18 1.72 1.44
CA LYS A 120 -10.63 3.11 1.57
C LYS A 120 -9.76 4.04 0.74
N PHE A 121 -10.41 5.08 0.23
CA PHE A 121 -9.85 6.09 -0.65
C PHE A 121 -10.19 7.45 -0.08
N TYR A 122 -9.25 8.37 -0.13
CA TYR A 122 -9.37 9.67 0.53
C TYR A 122 -9.03 10.78 -0.46
N TYR A 123 -9.72 11.91 -0.32
CA TYR A 123 -9.36 13.14 -1.01
C TYR A 123 -8.03 13.70 -0.47
N PRO A 124 -7.34 14.60 -1.21
CA PRO A 124 -6.16 15.30 -0.71
C PRO A 124 -6.40 16.11 0.59
N THR A 125 -7.66 16.40 0.92
CA THR A 125 -8.05 17.03 2.18
C THR A 125 -8.06 16.06 3.38
N GLY A 126 -7.85 14.76 3.14
CA GLY A 126 -7.93 13.67 4.14
C GLY A 126 -9.34 13.19 4.43
N LYS A 127 -10.36 13.69 3.72
CA LYS A 127 -11.74 13.23 3.87
C LYS A 127 -11.97 11.96 3.06
N LEU A 128 -12.78 11.06 3.59
CA LEU A 128 -13.14 9.82 2.88
C LEU A 128 -13.83 10.17 1.55
N GLN A 129 -13.27 9.64 0.47
CA GLN A 129 -13.79 9.75 -0.88
C GLN A 129 -14.60 8.49 -1.23
N GLY A 130 -14.15 7.32 -0.77
CA GLY A 130 -14.88 6.09 -1.00
C GLY A 130 -14.41 4.91 -0.17
N GLU A 131 -15.26 3.91 -0.09
CA GLU A 131 -14.96 2.60 0.50
C GLU A 131 -15.47 1.49 -0.42
N THR A 132 -14.63 0.50 -0.67
CA THR A 132 -14.92 -0.64 -1.56
C THR A 132 -14.58 -1.93 -0.83
N PRO A 133 -15.57 -2.80 -0.58
CA PRO A 133 -15.30 -4.16 -0.12
C PRO A 133 -14.67 -4.99 -1.23
N PHE A 134 -13.53 -5.62 -0.96
CA PHE A 134 -12.82 -6.53 -1.84
C PHE A 134 -12.85 -7.95 -1.29
N LYS A 135 -12.91 -8.91 -2.21
CA LYS A 135 -12.70 -10.33 -1.95
C LYS A 135 -11.88 -10.90 -3.10
N LYS A 136 -10.71 -11.46 -2.81
CA LYS A 136 -9.80 -12.02 -3.84
C LYS A 136 -9.55 -11.07 -5.02
N ASN A 137 -9.13 -9.83 -4.73
CA ASN A 137 -8.89 -8.76 -5.72
C ASN A 137 -10.13 -8.19 -6.44
N GLN A 138 -11.34 -8.68 -6.18
CA GLN A 138 -12.55 -8.22 -6.85
C GLN A 138 -13.43 -7.42 -5.90
N PRO A 139 -14.04 -6.30 -6.35
CA PRO A 139 -15.12 -5.66 -5.62
C PRO A 139 -16.25 -6.67 -5.31
N ASN A 140 -16.63 -6.79 -4.05
CA ASN A 140 -17.65 -7.73 -3.61
C ASN A 140 -18.37 -7.20 -2.36
N GLY A 141 -19.46 -6.48 -2.59
CA GLY A 141 -20.24 -5.77 -1.59
C GLY A 141 -20.65 -4.40 -2.11
N ILE A 142 -21.09 -3.53 -1.20
CA ILE A 142 -21.54 -2.19 -1.54
C ILE A 142 -20.36 -1.23 -1.47
N THR A 143 -19.95 -0.73 -2.63
CA THR A 143 -19.06 0.43 -2.75
C THR A 143 -19.84 1.69 -2.40
N LYS A 144 -19.24 2.59 -1.63
CA LYS A 144 -19.81 3.91 -1.31
C LYS A 144 -18.87 5.00 -1.75
N LEU A 145 -19.42 6.06 -2.35
CA LEU A 145 -18.68 7.24 -2.76
C LEU A 145 -19.26 8.48 -2.07
N PHE A 146 -18.36 9.33 -1.61
CA PHE A 146 -18.68 10.54 -0.87
C PHE A 146 -18.12 11.74 -1.63
N ASN A 147 -18.78 12.90 -1.53
CA ASN A 147 -18.24 14.14 -2.06
C ASN A 147 -17.20 14.77 -1.09
N PRO A 148 -16.48 15.84 -1.48
CA PRO A 148 -15.51 16.51 -0.59
C PRO A 148 -16.10 17.13 0.69
N ALA A 149 -17.43 17.27 0.78
CA ALA A 149 -18.08 17.67 2.04
C ALA A 149 -18.24 16.48 3.01
N GLY A 150 -18.06 15.24 2.54
CA GLY A 150 -18.26 14.00 3.30
C GLY A 150 -19.66 13.41 3.15
N LYS A 151 -20.47 13.93 2.22
CA LYS A 151 -21.83 13.45 1.98
C LYS A 151 -21.81 12.26 1.02
N LEU A 152 -22.53 11.20 1.36
CA LEU A 152 -22.74 10.06 0.47
C LEU A 152 -23.46 10.54 -0.80
N ILE A 153 -22.86 10.29 -1.96
CA ILE A 153 -23.41 10.68 -3.25
C ILE A 153 -23.74 9.49 -4.14
N ARG A 154 -23.09 8.34 -3.93
CA ARG A 154 -23.33 7.14 -4.75
C ARG A 154 -23.07 5.86 -3.99
N THR A 155 -23.85 4.82 -4.30
CA THR A 155 -23.54 3.43 -3.94
C THR A 155 -23.58 2.54 -5.17
N ILE A 156 -22.68 1.55 -5.23
CA ILE A 156 -22.68 0.52 -6.28
C ILE A 156 -22.49 -0.84 -5.60
N GLU A 157 -23.43 -1.75 -5.81
CA GLU A 157 -23.36 -3.12 -5.31
C GLU A 157 -22.64 -4.00 -6.34
N PHE A 158 -21.59 -4.68 -5.89
CA PHE A 158 -20.85 -5.66 -6.65
C PHE A 158 -21.02 -7.06 -6.06
N LYS A 159 -21.06 -8.07 -6.93
CA LYS A 159 -20.97 -9.49 -6.57
C LYS A 159 -19.94 -10.15 -7.46
N GLU A 160 -18.85 -10.63 -6.86
CA GLU A 160 -17.75 -11.30 -7.58
C GLU A 160 -17.25 -10.44 -8.76
N GLY A 161 -17.03 -9.15 -8.49
CA GLY A 161 -16.58 -8.16 -9.49
C GLY A 161 -17.67 -7.65 -10.44
N ASN A 162 -18.85 -8.25 -10.47
CA ASN A 162 -19.93 -7.83 -11.37
C ASN A 162 -20.84 -6.79 -10.71
N ILE A 163 -21.18 -5.74 -11.46
CA ILE A 163 -22.17 -4.73 -11.04
C ILE A 163 -23.55 -5.38 -10.93
N VAL A 164 -24.20 -5.22 -9.78
CA VAL A 164 -25.58 -5.67 -9.53
C VAL A 164 -26.56 -4.52 -9.72
N LYS A 165 -26.32 -3.40 -9.03
CA LYS A 165 -27.14 -2.18 -9.07
C LYS A 165 -26.40 -1.03 -8.39
N GLY A 166 -26.92 0.19 -8.50
CA GLY A 166 -26.42 1.32 -7.73
C GLY A 166 -27.40 2.47 -7.67
N TYR A 167 -27.09 3.43 -6.80
CA TYR A 167 -27.96 4.56 -6.49
C TYR A 167 -27.14 5.84 -6.38
N ASP A 168 -27.67 6.92 -6.95
CA ASP A 168 -27.25 8.28 -6.64
C ASP A 168 -28.10 8.88 -5.53
N TYR A 169 -27.49 9.78 -4.76
CA TYR A 169 -28.14 10.46 -3.65
C TYR A 169 -28.12 11.96 -3.92
N ASN A 170 -29.31 12.54 -3.99
CA ASN A 170 -29.45 13.99 -4.12
C ASN A 170 -29.16 14.70 -2.79
N ASP A 171 -29.32 16.03 -2.78
CA ASP A 171 -28.99 16.81 -1.59
C ASP A 171 -29.88 16.54 -0.36
N GLN A 172 -31.06 15.99 -0.57
CA GLN A 172 -32.00 15.62 0.49
C GLN A 172 -31.82 14.15 0.93
N GLY A 173 -30.87 13.42 0.33
CA GLY A 173 -30.65 12.00 0.58
C GLY A 173 -31.66 11.08 -0.13
N THR A 174 -32.46 11.62 -1.05
CA THR A 174 -33.32 10.79 -1.91
C THR A 174 -32.45 9.95 -2.83
N LYS A 175 -32.71 8.64 -2.85
CA LYS A 175 -32.02 7.70 -3.73
C LYS A 175 -32.67 7.66 -5.12
N LEU A 176 -31.85 7.70 -6.16
CA LEU A 176 -32.22 7.50 -7.57
C LEU A 176 -31.46 6.27 -8.08
N GLU A 177 -32.18 5.27 -8.56
CA GLU A 177 -31.55 4.06 -9.10
C GLU A 177 -30.91 4.37 -10.46
N LEU A 178 -29.67 3.93 -10.63
CA LEU A 178 -28.91 4.11 -11.86
C LEU A 178 -29.22 3.00 -12.87
N SER A 179 -29.31 3.38 -14.12
CA SER A 179 -29.32 2.44 -15.25
C SER A 179 -27.99 1.69 -15.36
N ARG A 180 -28.00 0.60 -16.13
CA ARG A 180 -26.79 -0.21 -16.35
C ARG A 180 -25.69 0.59 -17.05
N GLU A 181 -26.07 1.43 -18.00
CA GLU A 181 -25.16 2.28 -18.77
C GLU A 181 -24.48 3.32 -17.86
N GLU A 182 -25.25 3.97 -16.98
CA GLU A 182 -24.71 4.92 -16.00
C GLU A 182 -23.75 4.26 -15.01
N LEU A 183 -24.06 3.03 -14.57
CA LEU A 183 -23.17 2.27 -13.69
C LEU A 183 -21.85 1.90 -14.37
N LEU A 184 -21.91 1.46 -15.63
CA LEU A 184 -20.70 1.14 -16.39
C LEU A 184 -19.82 2.38 -16.58
N GLU A 185 -20.42 3.54 -16.87
CA GLU A 185 -19.66 4.78 -17.01
C GLU A 185 -19.04 5.23 -15.68
N ALA A 186 -19.81 5.19 -14.60
CA ALA A 186 -19.34 5.50 -13.26
C ALA A 186 -18.10 4.68 -12.85
N THR A 187 -18.05 3.39 -13.23
CA THR A 187 -16.90 2.54 -12.90
C THR A 187 -15.64 2.86 -13.70
N LYS A 188 -15.76 3.43 -14.90
CA LYS A 188 -14.60 3.87 -15.70
C LYS A 188 -14.00 5.17 -15.17
N GLU A 189 -14.86 6.09 -14.70
CA GLU A 189 -14.38 7.34 -14.09
C GLU A 189 -13.54 7.05 -12.83
N VAL A 190 -13.95 6.05 -12.04
CA VAL A 190 -13.19 5.59 -10.86
C VAL A 190 -11.82 5.04 -11.28
N SER A 191 -11.74 4.19 -12.31
CA SER A 191 -10.45 3.64 -12.77
C SER A 191 -9.53 4.70 -13.38
N ASN A 192 -10.08 5.68 -14.10
CA ASN A 192 -9.27 6.71 -14.76
C ASN A 192 -8.72 7.76 -13.78
N GLN A 193 -9.39 8.01 -12.66
CA GLN A 193 -8.88 8.87 -11.59
C GLN A 193 -7.67 8.26 -10.86
N GLU A 194 -7.54 6.92 -10.87
CA GLU A 194 -6.36 6.22 -10.31
C GLU A 194 -5.11 6.38 -11.19
N GLU A 195 -5.28 6.50 -12.52
CA GLU A 195 -4.19 6.67 -13.49
C GLU A 195 -3.76 8.12 -13.68
N ALA A 196 -4.68 9.09 -13.64
CA ALA A 196 -4.40 10.51 -13.89
C ALA A 196 -3.61 11.23 -12.77
N THR A 197 -3.18 10.51 -11.72
CA THR A 197 -2.38 11.06 -10.60
C THR A 197 -1.03 10.35 -10.40
N LYS A 198 -0.59 9.54 -11.36
CA LYS A 198 0.78 8.98 -11.42
C LYS A 198 1.79 9.98 -12.00
#